data_AF-V4J2P4-F1
#
_entry.id   AF-V4J2P4-F1
#
_cell.length_a   1.000
_cell.length_b   1.000
_cell.length_c   1.000
_cell.angle_alpha   90.00
_cell.angle_beta   90.00
_cell.angle_gamma   90.00
#
_symmetry.space_group_name_H-M   'P 1'
#
loop_
_entity.id
_entity.type
_entity.pdbx_description
1 polymer ?
#
loop_
_entity_poly.entity_id
_entity_poly.type
_entity_poly.pdbx_seq_one_letter_code
_entity_poly.pdbx_strand_id
1 'polypeptide(L)'
;MKTTRRASLAAVAAGVPLLSGCTAFAAVREGATTPRPDRPVSGAADPVAVRQVFAGTTYEYLPETDEVRYPVDTGADEDGETRTGTVTASGDDPGYATVPFDRWVAARSAAVGADAVAGAVADRVGDHDTVGTAVASTDEGPVIEVEHRGAPPDFDALVAATPGAVTATVVLAGREGRRTHPVRVRRVDGVDSV
;
A
#
# COMPACT_ATOMS: atom_id res chain seq x y z
N MET A 1 19.44 -11.97 56.80
CA MET A 1 18.81 -11.43 58.04
C MET A 1 17.75 -10.44 57.60
N LYS A 2 16.44 -10.69 57.83
CA LYS A 2 15.63 -10.09 58.91
C LYS A 2 15.87 -8.56 59.02
N THR A 3 14.93 -7.63 58.94
CA THR A 3 13.46 -7.55 58.84
C THR A 3 13.21 -6.04 58.72
N THR A 4 12.27 -5.53 57.92
CA THR A 4 11.55 -4.30 58.32
C THR A 4 10.19 -4.26 57.63
N ARG A 5 9.15 -4.60 58.39
CA ARG A 5 7.78 -4.12 58.17
C ARG A 5 7.67 -2.76 58.84
N ARG A 6 7.03 -1.77 58.21
CA ARG A 6 6.14 -0.82 58.90
C ARG A 6 5.03 -0.39 57.93
N ALA A 7 3.82 -0.67 58.38
CA ALA A 7 2.57 -0.15 57.83
C ALA A 7 2.35 1.28 58.35
N SER A 8 1.65 2.08 57.56
CA SER A 8 0.93 3.25 58.05
C SER A 8 -0.43 3.31 57.34
N LEU A 9 -1.47 3.30 58.15
CA LEU A 9 -2.89 3.33 57.82
C LEU A 9 -3.41 4.67 58.35
N ALA A 10 -4.05 5.49 57.52
CA ALA A 10 -4.91 6.63 57.90
C ALA A 10 -5.72 7.01 56.65
N ALA A 11 -7.00 6.68 56.50
CA ALA A 11 -8.20 7.12 57.23
C ALA A 11 -8.66 8.55 56.90
N VAL A 12 -9.72 8.60 56.05
CA VAL A 12 -10.95 9.42 56.09
C VAL A 12 -10.87 10.96 56.11
N ALA A 13 -11.49 11.58 55.07
CA ALA A 13 -12.54 12.62 55.15
C ALA A 13 -12.94 13.01 53.71
N ALA A 14 -14.14 12.67 53.21
CA ALA A 14 -15.40 13.38 53.39
C ALA A 14 -15.34 14.87 52.98
N GLY A 15 -15.94 15.20 51.83
CA GLY A 15 -16.12 16.57 51.37
C GLY A 15 -16.78 16.65 50.00
N VAL A 16 -18.11 16.48 49.95
CA VAL A 16 -18.95 16.82 48.79
C VAL A 16 -19.43 18.26 48.97
N PRO A 17 -19.07 19.19 48.08
CA PRO A 17 -19.90 20.35 47.79
C PRO A 17 -20.69 20.11 46.50
N LEU A 18 -22.00 19.91 46.65
CA LEU A 18 -22.98 20.08 45.59
C LEU A 18 -23.00 21.56 45.20
N LEU A 19 -22.33 21.92 44.12
CA LEU A 19 -22.57 23.17 43.41
C LEU A 19 -23.11 22.86 42.04
N SER A 20 -24.44 22.99 41.98
CA SER A 20 -25.26 23.12 40.79
C SER A 20 -24.76 24.31 39.98
N GLY A 21 -24.11 24.03 38.85
CA GLY A 21 -23.71 25.01 37.83
C GLY A 21 -23.93 24.38 36.46
N CYS A 22 -24.84 24.96 35.69
CA CYS A 22 -25.38 24.41 34.46
C CYS A 22 -24.31 23.91 33.49
N THR A 23 -24.38 22.61 33.18
CA THR A 23 -23.83 21.98 31.98
C THR A 23 -24.33 22.69 30.74
N ALA A 24 -23.45 23.43 30.11
CA ALA A 24 -23.49 23.71 28.68
C ALA A 24 -22.08 23.49 28.13
N PHE A 25 -21.61 22.25 28.16
CA PHE A 25 -20.67 21.82 27.13
C PHE A 25 -21.46 21.82 25.84
N ALA A 26 -21.44 22.96 25.14
CA ALA A 26 -21.71 22.97 23.73
C ALA A 26 -20.71 21.99 23.11
N ALA A 27 -21.18 20.77 22.84
CA ALA A 27 -20.52 19.88 21.92
C ALA A 27 -20.52 20.63 20.59
N VAL A 28 -19.45 21.39 20.36
CA VAL A 28 -19.06 21.81 19.04
C VAL A 28 -18.73 20.50 18.33
N ARG A 29 -19.75 19.89 17.76
CA ARG A 29 -19.62 18.95 16.66
C ARG A 29 -19.33 19.80 15.43
N GLU A 30 -18.22 20.54 15.48
CA GLU A 30 -17.54 20.91 14.26
C GLU A 30 -17.15 19.57 13.66
N GLY A 31 -17.93 19.13 12.66
CA GLY A 31 -17.37 18.29 11.62
C GLY A 31 -16.25 19.11 11.01
N ALA A 32 -15.08 19.09 11.65
CA ALA A 32 -13.85 19.59 11.11
C ALA A 32 -13.64 18.79 9.84
N THR A 33 -14.09 19.35 8.73
CA THR A 33 -13.77 18.84 7.41
C THR A 33 -12.31 19.17 7.27
N THR A 34 -11.44 18.25 7.69
CA THR A 34 -9.99 18.41 7.55
C THR A 34 -9.74 18.80 6.09
N PRO A 35 -9.08 19.95 5.84
CA PRO A 35 -8.83 20.41 4.48
C PRO A 35 -8.25 19.26 3.69
N ARG A 36 -8.87 18.98 2.53
CA ARG A 36 -8.38 17.95 1.64
C ARG A 36 -6.93 18.26 1.30
N PRO A 37 -5.98 17.34 1.49
CA PRO A 37 -4.63 17.57 1.04
C PRO A 37 -4.63 17.60 -0.50
N ASP A 38 -4.12 18.69 -1.07
CA ASP A 38 -3.98 18.88 -2.52
C ASP A 38 -2.95 17.95 -3.17
N ARG A 39 -2.22 17.18 -2.35
CA ARG A 39 -1.13 16.28 -2.77
C ARG A 39 -1.22 14.94 -2.03
N PRO A 40 -0.72 13.84 -2.63
CA PRO A 40 -0.56 12.57 -1.93
C PRO A 40 0.29 12.73 -0.65
N VAL A 41 -0.12 12.06 0.42
CA VAL A 41 0.51 12.11 1.75
C VAL A 41 1.22 10.79 2.02
N SER A 42 2.45 10.79 2.53
CA SER A 42 3.13 9.54 2.90
C SER A 42 2.35 8.77 3.96
N GLY A 43 2.30 7.44 3.82
CA GLY A 43 1.77 6.59 4.89
C GLY A 43 2.57 6.75 6.18
N ALA A 44 1.90 6.65 7.33
CA ALA A 44 2.50 6.87 8.64
C ALA A 44 2.74 5.57 9.44
N ALA A 45 2.24 4.43 8.97
CA ALA A 45 2.52 3.14 9.60
C ALA A 45 3.94 2.66 9.29
N ASP A 46 4.41 1.69 10.09
CA ASP A 46 5.71 1.07 9.91
C ASP A 46 5.87 0.48 8.49
N PRO A 47 7.05 0.64 7.86
CA PRO A 47 7.35 0.02 6.58
C PRO A 47 7.18 -1.50 6.62
N VAL A 48 6.73 -2.07 5.50
CA VAL A 48 6.55 -3.52 5.38
C VAL A 48 7.60 -4.12 4.44
N ALA A 49 7.92 -5.40 4.63
CA ALA A 49 8.83 -6.13 3.77
C ALA A 49 8.16 -7.42 3.30
N VAL A 50 8.30 -7.73 2.01
CA VAL A 50 7.70 -8.90 1.38
C VAL A 50 8.70 -9.60 0.48
N ARG A 51 8.63 -10.93 0.44
CA ARG A 51 9.43 -11.78 -0.45
C ARG A 51 8.49 -12.66 -1.26
N GLN A 52 8.57 -12.56 -2.58
CA GLN A 52 7.83 -13.41 -3.50
C GLN A 52 8.78 -14.26 -4.34
N VAL A 53 8.57 -15.57 -4.32
CA VAL A 53 9.24 -16.51 -5.23
C VAL A 53 8.32 -16.77 -6.41
N PHE A 54 8.81 -16.52 -7.63
CA PHE A 54 8.13 -16.85 -8.86
C PHE A 54 8.60 -18.22 -9.31
N ALA A 55 7.71 -19.20 -9.17
CA ALA A 55 7.88 -20.57 -9.65
C ALA A 55 6.84 -20.85 -10.75
N GLY A 56 7.16 -21.75 -11.68
CA GLY A 56 6.27 -22.14 -12.78
C GLY A 56 6.80 -21.72 -14.15
N THR A 57 5.96 -21.87 -15.17
CA THR A 57 6.33 -21.69 -16.59
C THR A 57 5.99 -20.31 -17.15
N THR A 58 5.31 -19.45 -16.37
CA THR A 58 4.90 -18.11 -16.83
C THR A 58 6.09 -17.18 -17.04
N TYR A 59 7.13 -17.29 -16.22
CA TYR A 59 8.35 -16.49 -16.36
C TYR A 59 9.53 -17.44 -16.52
N GLU A 60 10.27 -17.26 -17.60
CA GLU A 60 11.51 -17.98 -17.85
C GLU A 60 12.67 -16.99 -17.80
N TYR A 61 13.71 -17.34 -17.06
CA TYR A 61 14.91 -16.53 -16.98
C TYR A 61 15.93 -16.99 -18.03
N LEU A 62 16.38 -16.06 -18.89
CA LEU A 62 17.33 -16.30 -19.98
C LEU A 62 18.73 -15.84 -19.55
N PRO A 63 19.63 -16.74 -19.12
CA PRO A 63 20.92 -16.37 -18.56
C PRO A 63 21.91 -15.76 -19.56
N GLU A 64 21.75 -16.06 -20.85
CA GLU A 64 22.65 -15.58 -21.90
C GLU A 64 22.47 -14.08 -22.19
N THR A 65 21.25 -13.57 -22.13
CA THR A 65 20.91 -12.16 -22.43
C THR A 65 20.60 -11.32 -21.20
N ASP A 66 20.54 -11.93 -20.02
CA ASP A 66 20.05 -11.33 -18.79
C ASP A 66 18.61 -10.81 -18.86
N GLU A 67 17.73 -11.62 -19.44
CA GLU A 67 16.34 -11.26 -19.70
C GLU A 67 15.36 -12.22 -19.05
N VAL A 68 14.12 -11.77 -18.92
CA VAL A 68 12.96 -12.58 -18.53
C VAL A 68 12.04 -12.68 -19.73
N ARG A 69 11.77 -13.91 -20.14
CA ARG A 69 10.76 -14.26 -21.11
C ARG A 69 9.41 -14.45 -20.42
N TYR A 70 8.36 -13.88 -20.99
CA TYR A 70 6.99 -13.96 -20.45
C TYR A 70 5.97 -14.04 -21.59
N PRO A 71 4.81 -14.68 -21.38
CA PRO A 71 3.77 -14.76 -22.39
C PRO A 71 3.19 -13.37 -22.65
N VAL A 72 2.93 -13.07 -23.91
CA VAL A 72 2.14 -11.90 -24.32
C VAL A 72 0.77 -12.37 -24.75
N ASP A 73 -0.27 -11.72 -24.23
CA ASP A 73 -1.59 -11.87 -24.82
C ASP A 73 -1.58 -11.19 -26.19
N THR A 74 -1.47 -11.98 -27.25
CA THR A 74 -1.79 -11.55 -28.61
C THR A 74 -3.32 -11.51 -28.74
N GLY A 75 -3.98 -10.70 -27.91
CA GLY A 75 -5.38 -10.38 -28.10
C GLY A 75 -5.50 -9.65 -29.43
N ALA A 76 -6.00 -10.33 -30.46
CA ALA A 76 -6.64 -9.62 -31.54
C ALA A 76 -7.93 -9.03 -30.92
N ASP A 77 -7.96 -7.72 -30.71
CA ASP A 77 -9.23 -7.04 -30.53
C ASP A 77 -10.10 -7.39 -31.77
N GLU A 78 -11.43 -7.50 -31.64
CA GLU A 78 -12.33 -7.89 -32.76
C GLU A 78 -12.19 -6.97 -34.00
N ASP A 79 -11.54 -5.81 -33.82
CA ASP A 79 -11.21 -4.81 -34.85
C ASP A 79 -9.79 -4.93 -35.43
N GLY A 80 -8.98 -5.92 -35.01
CA GLY A 80 -7.67 -6.22 -35.59
C GLY A 80 -6.52 -5.27 -35.23
N GLU A 81 -6.73 -4.31 -34.34
CA GLU A 81 -5.66 -3.38 -33.91
C GLU A 81 -4.82 -3.99 -32.78
N THR A 82 -3.53 -4.24 -33.06
CA THR A 82 -2.58 -4.71 -32.06
C THR A 82 -2.25 -3.57 -31.09
N ARG A 83 -2.64 -3.69 -29.82
CA ARG A 83 -2.32 -2.73 -28.76
C ARG A 83 -0.80 -2.71 -28.53
N THR A 84 -0.12 -1.76 -29.20
CA THR A 84 1.34 -1.63 -29.19
C THR A 84 1.79 -0.95 -27.89
N GLY A 85 1.87 -1.71 -26.81
CA GLY A 85 2.93 -1.45 -25.82
C GLY A 85 4.23 -1.98 -26.42
N THR A 86 5.32 -1.21 -26.40
CA THR A 86 6.62 -1.60 -26.99
C THR A 86 7.19 -2.83 -26.26
N VAL A 87 6.68 -3.97 -26.66
CA VAL A 87 7.05 -5.29 -26.20
C VAL A 87 7.61 -5.92 -27.46
N THR A 88 8.93 -6.03 -27.53
CA THR A 88 9.59 -6.77 -28.60
C THR A 88 9.17 -8.22 -28.45
N ALA A 89 8.17 -8.63 -29.23
CA ALA A 89 7.92 -10.04 -29.47
C ALA A 89 9.26 -10.68 -29.85
N SER A 90 9.61 -11.77 -29.19
CA SER A 90 10.81 -12.50 -29.59
C SER A 90 10.55 -12.96 -31.03
N GLY A 91 11.41 -12.55 -31.97
CA GLY A 91 11.20 -12.78 -33.41
C GLY A 91 10.99 -14.26 -33.78
N ASP A 92 11.36 -15.17 -32.89
CA ASP A 92 11.25 -16.62 -33.03
C ASP A 92 10.04 -17.26 -32.33
N ASP A 93 9.34 -16.54 -31.42
CA ASP A 93 8.18 -17.07 -30.67
C ASP A 93 7.15 -15.95 -30.41
N PRO A 94 6.15 -15.76 -31.32
CA PRO A 94 5.21 -14.64 -31.25
C PRO A 94 4.28 -14.68 -30.04
N GLY A 95 4.23 -15.79 -29.29
CA GLY A 95 3.49 -15.89 -28.03
C GLY A 95 4.23 -15.32 -26.82
N TYR A 96 5.49 -14.89 -27.00
CA TYR A 96 6.34 -14.45 -25.91
C TYR A 96 7.10 -13.17 -26.22
N ALA A 97 7.45 -12.47 -25.15
CA ALA A 97 8.35 -11.34 -25.20
C ALA A 97 9.42 -11.44 -24.13
N THR A 98 10.49 -10.68 -24.31
CA THR A 98 11.58 -10.56 -23.35
C THR A 98 11.70 -9.15 -22.81
N VAL A 99 12.24 -9.06 -21.60
CA VAL A 99 12.58 -7.80 -20.94
C VAL A 99 13.83 -8.00 -20.08
N PRO A 100 14.74 -7.02 -19.96
CA PRO A 100 15.89 -7.13 -19.06
C PRO A 100 15.47 -7.48 -17.63
N PHE A 101 16.25 -8.34 -16.97
CA PHE A 101 15.95 -8.82 -15.62
C PHE A 101 15.71 -7.68 -14.63
N ASP A 102 16.55 -6.64 -14.66
CA ASP A 102 16.39 -5.49 -13.76
C ASP A 102 15.07 -4.74 -13.98
N ARG A 103 14.64 -4.59 -15.24
CA ARG A 103 13.34 -3.97 -15.58
C ARG A 103 12.17 -4.85 -15.14
N TRP A 104 12.29 -6.18 -15.26
CA TRP A 104 11.32 -7.12 -14.70
C TRP A 104 11.26 -7.02 -13.17
N VAL A 105 12.41 -6.95 -12.49
CA VAL A 105 12.51 -6.76 -11.04
C VAL A 105 11.82 -5.47 -10.62
N ALA A 106 12.06 -4.35 -11.32
CA ALA A 106 11.43 -3.07 -11.03
C ALA A 106 9.89 -3.17 -11.10
N ALA A 107 9.35 -3.74 -12.18
CA ALA A 107 7.91 -3.90 -12.35
C ALA A 107 7.29 -4.87 -11.34
N ARG A 108 7.88 -6.05 -11.14
CA ARG A 108 7.31 -7.09 -10.28
C ARG A 108 7.45 -6.78 -8.80
N SER A 109 8.55 -6.16 -8.38
CA SER A 109 8.68 -5.71 -6.99
C SER A 109 7.65 -4.63 -6.65
N ALA A 110 7.31 -3.73 -7.58
CA ALA A 110 6.26 -2.73 -7.36
C ALA A 110 4.87 -3.40 -7.25
N ALA A 111 4.54 -4.34 -8.13
CA ALA A 111 3.28 -5.08 -8.06
C ALA A 111 3.13 -5.91 -6.77
N VAL A 112 4.15 -6.72 -6.43
CA VAL A 112 4.17 -7.49 -5.17
C VAL A 112 4.12 -6.57 -3.95
N GLY A 113 4.79 -5.42 -4.03
CA GLY A 113 4.74 -4.40 -2.98
C GLY A 113 3.33 -3.81 -2.82
N ALA A 114 2.62 -3.53 -3.91
CA ALA A 114 1.25 -3.03 -3.89
C ALA A 114 0.30 -4.03 -3.24
N ASP A 115 0.39 -5.32 -3.59
CA ASP A 115 -0.42 -6.38 -2.98
C ASP A 115 -0.16 -6.49 -1.47
N ALA A 116 1.12 -6.42 -1.07
CA ALA A 116 1.49 -6.45 0.35
C ALA A 116 1.00 -5.22 1.12
N VAL A 117 1.02 -4.04 0.50
CA VAL A 117 0.46 -2.81 1.08
C VAL A 117 -1.05 -2.92 1.21
N ALA A 118 -1.75 -3.42 0.18
CA ALA A 118 -3.19 -3.62 0.22
C ALA A 118 -3.60 -4.55 1.38
N GLY A 119 -2.93 -5.70 1.52
CA GLY A 119 -3.16 -6.62 2.64
C GLY A 119 -2.87 -5.97 3.99
N ALA A 120 -1.75 -5.24 4.13
CA ALA A 120 -1.40 -4.57 5.38
C ALA A 120 -2.38 -3.45 5.77
N VAL A 121 -2.96 -2.75 4.79
CA VAL A 121 -4.01 -1.75 5.02
C VAL A 121 -5.31 -2.45 5.43
N ALA A 122 -5.75 -3.46 4.67
CA ALA A 122 -6.95 -4.25 4.96
C ALA A 122 -6.92 -4.86 6.38
N ASP A 123 -5.79 -5.41 6.80
CA ASP A 123 -5.61 -5.97 8.15
C ASP A 123 -5.81 -4.92 9.27
N ARG A 124 -5.53 -3.64 9.00
CA ARG A 124 -5.56 -2.55 9.99
C ARG A 124 -6.89 -1.81 10.04
N VAL A 125 -7.53 -1.59 8.89
CA VAL A 125 -8.77 -0.79 8.81
C VAL A 125 -9.98 -1.58 8.32
N GLY A 126 -9.80 -2.84 7.91
CA GLY A 126 -10.80 -3.67 7.24
C GLY A 126 -10.79 -3.52 5.72
N ASP A 127 -11.46 -4.43 5.03
CA ASP A 127 -11.71 -4.32 3.58
C ASP A 127 -12.82 -3.30 3.31
N HIS A 128 -12.52 -2.31 2.45
CA HIS A 128 -13.47 -1.29 2.02
C HIS A 128 -13.36 -1.04 0.52
N ASP A 129 -14.48 -1.07 -0.20
CA ASP A 129 -14.53 -0.80 -1.66
C ASP A 129 -14.09 0.65 -2.01
N THR A 130 -14.12 1.54 -1.02
CA THR A 130 -13.66 2.93 -1.10
C THR A 130 -12.13 3.06 -1.06
N VAL A 131 -11.41 1.99 -0.71
CA VAL A 131 -9.94 1.96 -0.63
C VAL A 131 -9.38 1.13 -1.78
N GLY A 132 -8.55 1.74 -2.61
CA GLY A 132 -7.81 1.06 -3.67
C GLY A 132 -6.31 1.08 -3.41
N THR A 133 -5.57 0.15 -4.01
CA THR A 133 -4.10 0.24 -4.09
C THR A 133 -3.67 0.11 -5.55
N ALA A 134 -2.77 0.98 -5.98
CA ALA A 134 -2.27 1.01 -7.35
C ALA A 134 -0.77 1.31 -7.37
N VAL A 135 -0.12 0.98 -8.49
CA VAL A 135 1.26 1.42 -8.77
C VAL A 135 1.21 2.61 -9.72
N ALA A 136 1.79 3.73 -9.31
CA ALA A 136 1.97 4.92 -10.13
C ALA A 136 3.42 5.03 -10.59
N SER A 137 3.64 5.41 -11.85
CA SER A 137 4.97 5.72 -12.37
C SER A 137 5.26 7.20 -12.19
N THR A 138 6.43 7.52 -11.62
CA THR A 138 6.94 8.89 -11.48
C THR A 138 8.34 8.99 -12.09
N ASP A 139 8.84 10.22 -12.25
CA ASP A 139 10.22 10.46 -12.72
C ASP A 139 11.28 9.85 -11.79
N GLU A 140 10.96 9.66 -10.51
CA GLU A 140 11.83 9.07 -9.49
C GLU A 140 11.70 7.54 -9.41
N GLY A 141 10.79 6.96 -10.18
CA GLY A 141 10.48 5.53 -10.17
C GLY A 141 9.05 5.21 -9.72
N PRO A 142 8.72 3.92 -9.57
CA PRO A 142 7.39 3.50 -9.13
C PRO A 142 7.11 3.90 -7.68
N VAL A 143 5.89 4.37 -7.45
CA VAL A 143 5.33 4.70 -6.14
C VAL A 143 4.06 3.88 -5.96
N ILE A 144 3.80 3.38 -4.76
CA ILE A 144 2.54 2.70 -4.45
C ILE A 144 1.57 3.72 -3.87
N GLU A 145 0.41 3.82 -4.49
CA GLU A 145 -0.64 4.75 -4.08
C GLU A 145 -1.81 3.99 -3.46
N VAL A 146 -2.20 4.40 -2.26
CA VAL A 146 -3.44 4.00 -1.61
C VAL A 146 -4.48 5.09 -1.88
N GLU A 147 -5.52 4.72 -2.61
CA GLU A 147 -6.57 5.60 -3.05
C GLU A 147 -7.74 5.61 -2.07
N HIS A 148 -8.17 6.79 -1.66
CA HIS A 148 -9.32 7.00 -0.79
C HIS A 148 -10.44 7.68 -1.57
N ARG A 149 -11.52 6.95 -1.87
CA ARG A 149 -12.67 7.40 -2.67
C ARG A 149 -13.84 7.94 -1.85
N GLY A 150 -13.74 7.88 -0.52
CA GLY A 150 -14.82 8.28 0.38
C GLY A 150 -14.66 7.59 1.73
N ALA A 151 -15.64 7.79 2.62
CA ALA A 151 -15.66 7.13 3.91
C ALA A 151 -16.53 5.86 3.87
N PRO A 152 -16.29 4.86 4.73
CA PRO A 152 -15.13 4.66 5.64
C PRO A 152 -13.94 3.93 4.96
N PRO A 153 -12.73 3.87 5.58
CA PRO A 153 -12.28 4.62 6.78
C PRO A 153 -12.14 6.11 6.46
N ASP A 154 -11.98 6.97 7.47
CA ASP A 154 -11.60 8.36 7.19
C ASP A 154 -10.15 8.45 6.69
N PHE A 155 -9.83 9.55 6.01
CA PHE A 155 -8.54 9.72 5.35
C PHE A 155 -7.35 9.69 6.33
N ASP A 156 -7.50 10.29 7.51
CA ASP A 156 -6.40 10.38 8.48
C ASP A 156 -6.15 9.01 9.13
N ALA A 157 -7.21 8.25 9.39
CA ALA A 157 -7.13 6.85 9.80
C ALA A 157 -6.47 5.98 8.72
N LEU A 158 -6.79 6.20 7.45
CA LEU A 158 -6.14 5.49 6.34
C LEU A 158 -4.65 5.83 6.23
N VAL A 159 -4.27 7.10 6.38
CA VAL A 159 -2.86 7.54 6.42
C VAL A 159 -2.13 6.87 7.59
N ALA A 160 -2.74 6.87 8.78
CA ALA A 160 -2.19 6.22 9.96
C ALA A 160 -2.01 4.71 9.79
N ALA A 161 -2.88 4.06 9.01
CA ALA A 161 -2.83 2.63 8.75
C ALA A 161 -1.94 2.23 7.57
N THR A 162 -1.60 3.16 6.68
CA THR A 162 -0.82 2.85 5.47
C THR A 162 0.68 2.86 5.77
N PRO A 163 1.47 1.82 5.41
CA PRO A 163 2.93 1.84 5.54
C PRO A 163 3.54 3.06 4.85
N GLY A 164 4.62 3.65 5.36
CA GLY A 164 5.33 4.72 4.65
C GLY A 164 6.16 4.27 3.44
N ALA A 165 6.54 2.99 3.43
CA ALA A 165 7.28 2.35 2.34
C ALA A 165 7.07 0.83 2.36
N VAL A 166 7.35 0.17 1.24
CA VAL A 166 7.45 -1.30 1.16
C VAL A 166 8.74 -1.72 0.48
N THR A 167 9.42 -2.69 1.09
CA THR A 167 10.57 -3.36 0.48
C THR A 167 10.13 -4.70 -0.08
N ALA A 168 10.12 -4.83 -1.41
CA ALA A 168 9.73 -6.05 -2.10
C ALA A 168 10.96 -6.75 -2.68
N THR A 169 11.06 -8.04 -2.39
CA THR A 169 12.09 -8.93 -2.91
C THR A 169 11.43 -9.95 -3.82
N VAL A 170 11.85 -10.00 -5.08
CA VAL A 170 11.36 -10.97 -6.07
C VAL A 170 12.46 -11.95 -6.43
N VAL A 171 12.10 -13.23 -6.53
CA VAL A 171 13.04 -14.31 -6.84
C VAL A 171 12.55 -15.07 -8.06
N LEU A 172 13.41 -15.24 -9.06
CA LEU A 172 13.13 -16.02 -10.27
C LEU A 172 14.36 -16.84 -10.64
N ALA A 173 14.19 -18.16 -10.84
CA ALA A 173 15.27 -19.08 -11.16
C ALA A 173 16.49 -18.97 -10.20
N GLY A 174 16.23 -18.75 -8.90
CA GLY A 174 17.25 -18.56 -7.87
C GLY A 174 17.93 -17.18 -7.87
N ARG A 175 17.65 -16.32 -8.86
CA ARG A 175 18.10 -14.93 -8.88
C ARG A 175 17.18 -14.05 -8.07
N GLU A 176 17.75 -13.07 -7.39
CA GLU A 176 17.03 -12.17 -6.50
C GLU A 176 17.17 -10.72 -6.94
N GLY A 177 16.06 -10.00 -6.93
CA GLY A 177 16.02 -8.55 -7.08
C GLY A 177 15.22 -7.93 -5.93
N ARG A 178 15.76 -6.87 -5.32
CA ARG A 178 15.14 -6.19 -4.18
C ARG A 178 15.02 -4.69 -4.46
N ARG A 179 13.83 -4.13 -4.24
CA ARG A 179 13.55 -2.70 -4.41
C ARG A 179 12.70 -2.20 -3.23
N THR A 180 12.85 -0.92 -2.90
CA THR A 180 12.04 -0.23 -1.90
C THR A 180 11.23 0.83 -2.61
N HIS A 181 9.91 0.80 -2.40
CA HIS A 181 8.96 1.70 -3.03
C HIS A 181 8.32 2.58 -1.96
N PRO A 182 8.29 3.91 -2.14
CA PRO A 182 7.53 4.78 -1.25
C PRO A 182 6.04 4.50 -1.40
N VAL A 183 5.29 4.69 -0.31
CA VAL A 183 3.84 4.48 -0.29
C VAL A 183 3.16 5.79 0.11
N ARG A 184 2.17 6.20 -0.67
CA ARG A 184 1.44 7.46 -0.48
C ARG A 184 -0.06 7.22 -0.48
N VAL A 185 -0.80 7.95 0.33
CA VAL A 185 -2.25 7.98 0.35
C VAL A 185 -2.73 9.21 -0.40
N ARG A 186 -3.68 9.04 -1.33
CA ARG A 186 -4.29 10.15 -2.07
C ARG A 186 -5.81 10.07 -2.04
N ARG A 187 -6.46 11.23 -2.06
CA ARG A 187 -7.90 11.30 -2.29
C ARG A 187 -8.18 11.30 -3.78
N VAL A 188 -9.01 10.37 -4.23
CA VAL A 188 -9.51 10.34 -5.60
C VAL A 188 -10.92 10.90 -5.58
N ASP A 189 -11.17 11.92 -6.40
CA ASP A 189 -12.54 12.34 -6.65
C ASP A 189 -13.28 11.17 -7.28
N GLY A 190 -14.42 10.80 -6.70
CA GLY A 190 -15.33 9.88 -7.36
C GLY A 190 -15.55 10.42 -8.77
N VAL A 191 -15.24 9.62 -9.78
CA VAL A 191 -15.75 9.88 -11.13
C VAL A 191 -17.25 9.87 -10.94
N ASP A 192 -17.90 11.04 -11.06
CA ASP A 192 -19.34 11.12 -11.19
C ASP A 192 -19.72 10.09 -12.24
N SER A 193 -20.38 9.02 -11.81
CA SER A 193 -20.94 8.07 -12.75
C SER A 193 -21.98 8.85 -13.55
N VAL A 194 -21.71 8.97 -14.84
CA VAL A 194 -22.46 9.70 -15.89
C VAL A 194 -23.97 9.66 -15.67
#